data_AF-A0AAE7JRU6-F1
#
_entry.id   AF-A0AAE7JRU6-F1
#
_cell.length_a   1.000
_cell.length_b   1.000
_cell.length_c   1.000
_cell.angle_alpha   90.00
_cell.angle_beta   90.00
_cell.angle_gamma   90.00
#
_symmetry.space_group_name_H-M   'P 1'
#
loop_
_entity.id
_entity.type
_entity.pdbx_description
1 polymer ?
#
loop_
_entity_poly.entity_id
_entity_poly.type
_entity_poly.pdbx_seq_one_letter_code
_entity_poly.pdbx_strand_id
1 'polypeptide(L)'
;MAIDIFCYTKLDVSFLDEKINLIKLKYNNVFDSSYLMYKANSILNRQELALLKSKVEQYHKETKLLIAEEFGLGNARSYFMISVNDKTFSKCSTSGVADILRKELGSENIIVLHNGDVLI
;
A
#
# COMPACT_ATOMS: atom_id res chain seq x y z
N MET A 1 12.61 -7.23 -14.70
CA MET A 1 12.46 -6.33 -13.54
C MET A 1 10.99 -6.18 -13.23
N ALA A 2 10.55 -6.57 -12.04
CA ALA A 2 9.20 -6.24 -11.54
C ALA A 2 9.27 -4.86 -10.87
N ILE A 3 8.18 -4.11 -10.93
CA ILE A 3 8.05 -2.84 -10.20
C ILE A 3 6.88 -3.02 -9.26
N ASP A 4 7.17 -3.00 -7.96
CA ASP A 4 6.17 -3.14 -6.90
C ASP A 4 6.10 -1.84 -6.11
N ILE A 5 4.87 -1.36 -5.98
CA ILE A 5 4.51 -0.18 -5.20
C ILE A 5 3.84 -0.66 -3.92
N PHE A 6 4.43 -0.35 -2.78
CA PHE A 6 3.88 -0.65 -1.47
C PHE A 6 3.13 0.55 -0.92
N CYS A 7 1.89 0.33 -0.52
CA CYS A 7 1.01 1.36 0.01
C CYS A 7 0.67 1.02 1.46
N TYR A 8 1.06 1.87 2.40
CA TYR A 8 0.78 1.73 3.83
C TYR A 8 -0.30 2.73 4.22
N THR A 9 -1.28 2.31 5.03
CA THR A 9 -2.42 3.16 5.39
C THR A 9 -2.80 3.10 6.86
N LYS A 10 -3.45 4.17 7.35
CA LYS A 10 -4.12 4.23 8.67
C LYS A 10 -5.51 3.61 8.67
N LEU A 11 -6.01 3.19 7.51
CA LEU A 11 -7.36 2.67 7.34
C LEU A 11 -7.42 1.20 7.75
N ASP A 12 -8.57 0.76 8.28
CA ASP A 12 -8.79 -0.66 8.58
C ASP A 12 -8.96 -1.47 7.29
N VAL A 13 -8.61 -2.76 7.34
CA VAL A 13 -8.57 -3.64 6.16
C VAL A 13 -9.90 -3.70 5.40
N SER A 14 -11.02 -3.83 6.12
CA SER A 14 -12.35 -3.90 5.51
C SER A 14 -12.70 -2.64 4.72
N PHE A 15 -12.48 -1.48 5.33
CA PHE A 15 -12.74 -0.18 4.69
C PHE A 15 -11.77 0.08 3.53
N LEU A 16 -10.50 -0.30 3.68
CA LEU A 16 -9.51 -0.16 2.62
C LEU A 16 -9.84 -1.05 1.41
N ASP A 17 -10.26 -2.30 1.62
CA ASP A 17 -10.65 -3.19 0.51
C ASP A 17 -11.86 -2.64 -0.26
N GLU A 18 -12.86 -2.07 0.43
CA GLU A 18 -13.98 -1.38 -0.22
C GLU A 18 -13.48 -0.20 -1.08
N LYS A 19 -12.59 0.63 -0.53
CA LYS A 19 -11.99 1.76 -1.25
C LYS A 19 -11.17 1.31 -2.46
N ILE A 20 -10.37 0.26 -2.31
CA ILE A 20 -9.57 -0.34 -3.39
C ILE A 20 -10.50 -0.76 -4.55
N ASN A 21 -11.61 -1.43 -4.24
CA ASN A 21 -12.57 -1.85 -5.28
C ASN A 21 -13.20 -0.65 -5.99
N LEU A 22 -13.56 0.41 -5.26
CA LEU A 22 -14.08 1.64 -5.86
C LEU A 22 -13.05 2.35 -6.74
N ILE A 23 -11.79 2.42 -6.31
CA ILE A 23 -10.68 3.02 -7.08
C ILE A 23 -10.45 2.24 -8.37
N LYS A 24 -10.43 0.90 -8.30
CA LYS A 24 -10.31 0.04 -9.49
C LYS A 24 -11.42 0.29 -10.50
N LEU A 25 -12.66 0.46 -10.04
CA LEU A 25 -13.80 0.75 -10.92
C LEU A 25 -13.72 2.15 -11.53
N LYS A 26 -13.34 3.15 -10.73
CA LYS A 26 -13.27 4.56 -11.16
C LYS A 26 -12.11 4.83 -12.12
N TYR A 27 -10.99 4.15 -11.95
CA TYR A 27 -9.77 4.29 -12.74
C TYR A 27 -9.44 2.98 -13.47
N ASN A 28 -10.47 2.33 -14.04
CA ASN A 28 -10.35 1.05 -14.71
C ASN A 28 -9.31 1.07 -15.85
N ASN A 29 -9.23 2.17 -16.58
CA ASN A 29 -8.25 2.40 -17.64
C ASN A 29 -6.78 2.30 -17.16
N VAL A 30 -6.52 2.47 -15.87
CA VAL A 30 -5.20 2.33 -15.24
C VAL A 30 -5.08 0.96 -14.55
N PHE A 31 -6.08 0.55 -13.77
CA PHE A 31 -5.99 -0.63 -12.88
C PHE A 31 -6.50 -1.95 -13.47
N ASP A 32 -7.05 -1.96 -14.69
CA ASP A 32 -7.54 -3.18 -15.35
C ASP A 32 -6.43 -3.92 -16.13
N SER A 33 -5.34 -3.22 -16.46
CA SER A 33 -4.24 -3.83 -17.23
C SER A 33 -2.85 -3.29 -16.91
N SER A 34 -2.68 -1.97 -16.78
CA SER A 34 -1.35 -1.36 -16.58
C SER A 34 -0.83 -1.56 -15.15
N TYR A 35 -1.72 -1.53 -14.16
CA TYR A 35 -1.38 -1.68 -12.74
C TYR A 35 -2.29 -2.72 -12.08
N LEU A 36 -1.69 -3.73 -11.45
CA LEU A 36 -2.41 -4.77 -10.73
C LEU A 36 -2.43 -4.44 -9.24
N MET A 37 -3.58 -4.03 -8.73
CA MET A 37 -3.75 -3.69 -7.31
C MET A 37 -4.25 -4.92 -6.52
N TYR A 38 -3.52 -5.29 -5.47
CA TYR A 38 -3.82 -6.44 -4.61
C TYR A 38 -4.73 -6.05 -3.43
N LYS A 39 -5.22 -7.06 -2.71
CA LYS A 39 -6.05 -6.87 -1.51
C LYS A 39 -5.26 -6.25 -0.37
N ALA A 40 -5.98 -5.59 0.54
CA ALA A 40 -5.45 -5.09 1.78
C ALA A 40 -5.04 -6.24 2.72
N ASN A 41 -3.99 -5.99 3.49
CA ASN A 41 -3.48 -6.85 4.56
C ASN A 41 -3.38 -6.03 5.84
N SER A 42 -3.54 -6.67 7.00
CA SER A 42 -3.41 -5.99 8.29
C SER A 42 -1.94 -5.72 8.64
N ILE A 43 -1.71 -4.59 9.31
CA ILE A 43 -0.48 -4.31 10.03
C ILE A 43 -0.80 -4.48 11.51
N LEU A 44 -0.06 -5.38 12.16
CA LEU A 44 -0.22 -5.60 13.59
C LEU A 44 0.49 -4.49 14.37
N ASN A 45 -0.13 -4.06 15.46
CA ASN A 45 0.50 -3.13 16.39
C ASN A 45 1.53 -3.85 17.29
N ARG A 46 2.33 -3.07 18.03
CA ARG A 46 3.40 -3.62 18.89
C ARG A 46 2.90 -4.62 19.94
N GLN A 47 1.69 -4.42 20.47
CA GLN A 47 1.09 -5.33 21.46
C GLN A 47 0.70 -6.66 20.81
N GLU A 48 0.10 -6.62 19.62
CA GLU A 48 -0.27 -7.81 18.85
C GLU A 48 0.96 -8.59 18.37
N LEU A 49 2.01 -7.89 17.94
CA LEU A 49 3.28 -8.49 17.52
C LEU A 49 3.95 -9.27 18.67
N ALA A 50 3.88 -8.76 19.90
CA ALA A 50 4.44 -9.42 21.08
C ALA A 50 3.73 -10.75 21.45
N LEU A 51 2.52 -10.98 20.94
CA LEU A 51 1.76 -12.22 21.15
C LEU A 51 2.12 -13.32 20.14
N LEU A 52 2.91 -13.01 19.11
CA LEU A 52 3.32 -13.99 18.10
C LEU A 52 4.32 -14.99 18.68
N LYS A 53 4.04 -16.28 18.48
CA LYS A 53 4.91 -17.37 18.94
C LYS A 53 6.16 -17.54 18.08
N SER A 54 6.05 -17.25 16.79
CA SER A 54 7.14 -17.37 15.83
C SER A 54 7.90 -16.07 15.72
N LYS A 55 9.19 -16.07 16.10
CA LYS A 55 10.07 -14.91 15.93
C LYS A 55 10.23 -14.50 14.46
N VAL A 56 10.27 -15.48 13.55
CA VAL A 56 10.39 -15.20 12.11
C VAL A 56 9.16 -14.46 11.59
N GLU A 57 7.96 -14.93 11.98
CA GLU A 57 6.71 -14.27 11.61
C GLU A 57 6.61 -12.87 12.23
N GLN A 58 7.02 -12.75 13.49
CA GLN A 58 7.09 -11.47 14.20
C GLN A 58 7.95 -10.47 13.43
N TYR A 59 9.19 -10.81 13.08
CA TYR A 59 10.07 -9.91 12.33
C TYR A 59 9.49 -9.51 10.97
N HIS A 60 8.87 -10.46 10.26
CA HIS A 60 8.28 -10.17 8.95
C HIS A 60 7.12 -9.17 9.05
N LYS A 61 6.24 -9.35 10.04
CA LYS A 61 5.10 -8.45 10.28
C LYS A 61 5.53 -7.11 10.86
N GLU A 62 6.48 -7.12 11.78
CA GLU A 62 7.05 -5.92 12.40
C GLU A 62 7.72 -5.01 11.36
N THR A 63 8.40 -5.59 10.36
CA THR A 63 9.00 -4.82 9.26
C THR A 63 7.98 -3.91 8.57
N LYS A 64 6.73 -4.34 8.41
CA LYS A 64 5.68 -3.51 7.78
C LYS A 64 5.31 -2.31 8.64
N LEU A 65 5.27 -2.48 9.96
CA LEU A 65 5.02 -1.40 10.91
C LEU A 65 6.20 -0.42 10.92
N LEU A 66 7.44 -0.93 10.99
CA LEU A 66 8.65 -0.10 11.03
C LEU A 66 8.81 0.76 9.77
N ILE A 67 8.55 0.19 8.58
CA ILE A 67 8.59 0.96 7.34
C ILE A 67 7.58 2.11 7.39
N ALA A 68 6.34 1.85 7.81
CA ALA A 68 5.33 2.90 7.90
C ALA A 68 5.73 4.01 8.89
N GLU A 69 6.28 3.65 10.05
CA GLU A 69 6.79 4.60 11.05
C GLU A 69 7.97 5.43 10.52
N GLU A 70 8.93 4.80 9.84
CA GLU A 70 10.11 5.45 9.26
C GLU A 70 9.72 6.58 8.29
N PHE A 71 8.69 6.35 7.47
CA PHE A 71 8.19 7.36 6.54
C PHE A 71 7.15 8.32 7.14
N GLY A 72 6.91 8.27 8.45
CA GLY A 72 6.07 9.23 9.17
C GLY A 72 4.60 8.86 9.30
N LEU A 73 4.21 7.63 8.93
CA LEU A 73 2.84 7.13 9.13
C LEU A 73 2.70 6.41 10.48
N GLY A 74 2.49 7.22 11.53
CA GLY A 74 2.14 6.68 12.85
C GLY A 74 0.81 5.91 12.82
N ASN A 75 0.74 4.82 13.58
CA ASN A 75 -0.45 3.97 13.75
C ASN A 75 -0.97 3.38 12.42
N ALA A 76 -0.08 2.95 11.54
CA ALA A 76 -0.47 2.22 10.34
C ALA A 76 -1.23 0.93 10.70
N ARG A 77 -2.35 0.69 10.02
CA ARG A 77 -3.28 -0.40 10.31
C ARG A 77 -3.39 -1.42 9.20
N SER A 78 -3.07 -1.02 7.97
CA SER A 78 -3.13 -1.91 6.82
C SER A 78 -2.14 -1.51 5.74
N TYR A 79 -1.86 -2.43 4.84
CA TYR A 79 -1.09 -2.16 3.63
C TYR A 79 -1.65 -2.94 2.45
N PHE A 80 -1.34 -2.49 1.24
CA PHE A 80 -1.59 -3.23 0.02
C PHE A 80 -0.44 -3.00 -0.96
N MET A 81 -0.41 -3.82 -2.00
CA MET A 81 0.62 -3.77 -3.03
C MET A 81 -0.02 -3.46 -4.37
N ILE A 82 0.74 -2.81 -5.25
CA ILE A 82 0.41 -2.64 -6.66
C ILE A 82 1.62 -3.07 -7.48
N SER A 83 1.44 -4.00 -8.40
CA SER A 83 2.50 -4.36 -9.35
C SER A 83 2.25 -3.67 -10.69
N VAL A 84 3.31 -3.11 -11.28
CA VAL A 84 3.26 -2.51 -12.61
C VAL A 84 3.40 -3.59 -13.66
N ASN A 85 2.33 -3.76 -14.44
CA ASN A 85 2.27 -4.72 -15.53
C ASN A 85 2.68 -4.07 -16.87
N ASP A 86 2.22 -2.84 -17.14
CA ASP A 86 2.66 -2.04 -18.30
C ASP A 86 3.79 -1.08 -17.92
N LYS A 87 5.01 -1.42 -18.34
CA LYS A 87 6.23 -0.62 -18.08
C LYS A 87 6.47 0.49 -19.09
N THR A 88 5.60 0.64 -20.09
CA THR A 88 5.65 1.79 -20.99
C THR A 88 5.05 3.04 -20.36
N PHE A 89 4.33 2.88 -19.23
CA PHE A 89 3.64 3.96 -18.51
C PHE A 89 2.69 4.75 -19.40
N SER A 90 2.13 4.09 -20.42
CA SER A 90 1.33 4.72 -21.47
C SER A 90 0.04 5.38 -20.96
N LYS A 91 -0.49 4.90 -19.82
CA LYS A 91 -1.74 5.38 -19.21
C LYS A 91 -1.51 6.30 -18.02
N CYS A 92 -0.54 5.97 -17.18
CA CYS A 92 -0.24 6.69 -15.95
C CYS A 92 1.19 6.37 -15.52
N SER A 93 1.90 7.36 -14.98
CA SER A 93 3.19 7.13 -14.33
C SER A 93 2.97 6.55 -12.92
N THR A 94 4.03 6.01 -12.32
CA THR A 94 4.00 5.56 -10.92
C THR A 94 3.69 6.71 -9.96
N SER A 95 4.19 7.93 -10.23
CA SER A 95 3.82 9.14 -9.47
C SER A 95 2.34 9.50 -9.62
N GLY A 96 1.79 9.44 -10.84
CA GLY A 96 0.37 9.70 -11.07
C GLY A 96 -0.53 8.70 -10.34
N VAL A 97 -0.10 7.44 -10.23
CA VAL A 97 -0.79 6.45 -9.38
C VAL A 97 -0.73 6.85 -7.91
N ALA A 98 0.42 7.30 -7.41
CA ALA A 98 0.53 7.81 -6.03
C ALA A 98 -0.44 8.97 -5.77
N ASP A 99 -0.56 9.91 -6.71
CA ASP A 99 -1.47 11.06 -6.61
C ASP A 99 -2.95 10.64 -6.60
N ILE A 100 -3.34 9.67 -7.43
CA ILE A 100 -4.69 9.11 -7.41
C ILE A 100 -4.99 8.52 -6.03
N LEU A 101 -4.07 7.71 -5.49
CA LEU A 101 -4.26 7.07 -4.19
C LEU A 101 -4.37 8.09 -3.06
N ARG A 102 -3.51 9.10 -3.03
CA ARG A 102 -3.56 10.20 -2.05
C ARG A 102 -4.86 10.99 -2.11
N LYS A 103 -5.38 11.22 -3.32
CA LYS A 103 -6.65 11.92 -3.52
C LYS A 103 -7.84 11.11 -3.01
N GLU A 104 -7.87 9.82 -3.27
CA GLU A 104 -9.03 8.97 -2.94
C GLU A 104 -9.02 8.44 -1.49
N LEU A 105 -7.83 8.29 -0.89
CA LEU A 105 -7.66 7.73 0.46
C LEU A 105 -7.33 8.80 1.52
N GLY A 106 -7.00 10.03 1.12
CA GLY A 106 -6.53 11.11 1.99
C GLY A 106 -5.01 11.07 2.14
N SER A 107 -4.35 12.19 1.84
CA SER A 107 -2.87 12.27 1.77
C SER A 107 -2.20 12.02 3.12
N GLU A 108 -2.91 12.30 4.21
CA GLU A 108 -2.50 12.06 5.60
C GLU A 108 -2.67 10.61 6.05
N ASN A 109 -3.41 9.80 5.28
CA ASN A 109 -3.77 8.43 5.61
C ASN A 109 -2.92 7.38 4.88
N ILE A 110 -2.15 7.77 3.86
CA ILE A 110 -1.40 6.84 3.01
C ILE A 110 0.04 7.29 2.77
N ILE A 111 0.95 6.31 2.76
CA ILE A 111 2.29 6.42 2.20
C ILE A 111 2.42 5.45 1.04
N VAL A 112 3.00 5.94 -0.07
CA VAL A 112 3.22 5.18 -1.29
C VAL A 112 4.72 5.08 -1.56
N LEU A 113 5.25 3.87 -1.53
CA LEU A 113 6.67 3.57 -1.71
C LEU A 113 6.89 2.76 -2.98
N HIS A 114 7.91 3.11 -3.76
CA HIS A 114 8.39 2.37 -4.91
C HIS A 114 9.78 1.80 -4.60
N ASN A 115 9.92 0.47 -4.59
CA ASN A 115 11.18 -0.20 -4.24
C ASN A 115 11.85 0.28 -2.93
N GLY A 116 11.07 0.79 -1.97
CA GLY A 116 11.57 1.31 -0.70
C GLY A 116 11.78 2.82 -0.65
N ASP A 117 11.64 3.53 -1.77
CA ASP A 117 11.73 5.00 -1.83
C ASP A 117 10.33 5.63 -1.90
N VAL A 118 10.14 6.79 -1.27
CA VAL A 118 8.88 7.53 -1.36
C VAL A 118 8.67 8.02 -2.79
N LEU A 119 7.53 7.67 -3.39
CA LEU A 119 7.08 8.34 -4.61
C LEU A 119 6.54 9.71 -4.20
N ILE A 120 7.26 10.79 -4.51
CA ILE A 120 6.81 12.16 -4.25
C ILE A 120 5.77 12.54 -5.30
#